data_AF-G4QCJ0-F1
#
_entry.id   AF-G4QCJ0-F1
#
_cell.length_a   1.000
_cell.length_b   1.000
_cell.length_c   1.000
_cell.angle_alpha   90.00
_cell.angle_beta   90.00
_cell.angle_gamma   90.00
#
_symmetry.space_group_name_H-M   'P 1'
#
loop_
_entity.id
_entity.type
_entity.pdbx_description
1 polymer ?
#
loop_
_entity_poly.entity_id
_entity_poly.type
_entity_poly.pdbx_seq_one_letter_code
_entity_poly.pdbx_strand_id
1 'polypeptide(L)'
;MNLSGRAVQAVCHFYKIAVDEIIVAHDELDLPINEIKLKKGGGHAGHNGLRDITAALASPEFWRLRIGIDHPRKRNMVQPVADYVLHRPNSEEAAQILNSIDRGVEAIAKLLIGEKQEAIATLKAPAPAPTAAPAPATAPTKEAPHND
;
A
#
# COMPACT_ATOMS: atom_id res chain seq x y z
N MET A 1 1.30 15.64 3.96
CA MET A 1 1.64 14.44 4.76
C MET A 1 2.50 14.75 6.00
N ASN A 2 3.33 15.80 6.01
CA ASN A 2 4.33 16.01 7.08
C ASN A 2 3.79 16.62 8.39
N LEU A 3 2.48 16.81 8.50
CA LEU A 3 1.81 17.42 9.66
C LEU A 3 0.66 16.55 10.19
N SER A 4 0.65 15.26 9.85
CA SER A 4 -0.41 14.32 10.24
C SER A 4 -0.51 14.12 11.75
N GLY A 5 0.62 14.21 12.47
CA GLY A 5 0.70 14.04 13.91
C GLY A 5 -0.13 15.06 14.69
N ARG A 6 -0.24 16.30 14.19
CA ARG A 6 -1.08 17.34 14.83
C ARG A 6 -2.54 16.92 14.90
N ALA A 7 -3.08 16.43 13.79
CA ALA A 7 -4.48 15.98 13.73
C ALA A 7 -4.70 14.72 14.56
N VAL A 8 -3.80 13.74 14.44
CA VAL A 8 -3.87 12.47 15.20
C VAL A 8 -3.83 12.74 16.71
N GLN A 9 -2.86 13.55 17.18
CA GLN A 9 -2.72 13.89 18.59
C GLN A 9 -3.97 14.59 19.14
N ALA A 10 -4.56 15.53 18.40
CA ALA A 10 -5.76 16.24 18.83
C ALA A 10 -6.95 15.29 19.04
N VAL A 11 -7.17 14.36 18.10
CA VAL A 11 -8.24 13.35 18.19
C VAL A 11 -7.98 12.40 19.35
N CYS A 12 -6.76 11.86 19.48
CA CYS A 12 -6.42 10.93 20.56
C CYS A 12 -6.57 11.57 21.94
N HIS A 13 -6.15 12.83 22.09
CA HIS A 13 -6.29 13.56 23.35
C HIS A 13 -7.76 13.80 23.71
N PHE A 14 -8.57 14.24 22.74
CA PHE A 14 -9.98 14.54 22.97
C PHE A 14 -10.79 13.29 23.36
N TYR A 15 -10.59 12.18 22.63
CA TYR A 15 -11.31 10.92 22.85
C TYR A 15 -10.63 9.97 23.85
N LYS A 16 -9.46 10.35 24.39
CA LYS A 16 -8.65 9.52 25.30
C LYS A 16 -8.26 8.16 24.71
N ILE A 17 -7.96 8.14 23.41
CA ILE A 17 -7.53 6.95 22.69
C ILE A 17 -6.08 6.64 23.05
N ALA A 18 -5.82 5.44 23.54
CA ALA A 18 -4.47 4.97 23.84
C ALA A 18 -3.71 4.62 22.56
N VAL A 19 -2.37 4.67 22.60
CA VAL A 19 -1.53 4.47 21.40
C VAL A 19 -1.73 3.09 20.78
N ASP A 20 -1.96 2.07 21.59
CA ASP A 20 -2.19 0.68 21.16
C ASP A 20 -3.59 0.43 20.56
N GLU A 21 -4.49 1.40 20.67
CA GLU A 21 -5.82 1.40 20.05
C GLU A 21 -5.83 2.08 18.66
N ILE A 22 -4.67 2.59 18.20
CA ILE A 22 -4.54 3.31 16.94
C ILE A 22 -4.02 2.37 15.85
N ILE A 23 -4.68 2.39 14.69
CA ILE A 23 -4.17 1.81 13.43
C ILE A 23 -3.92 2.95 12.43
N VAL A 24 -2.69 3.06 11.92
CA VAL A 24 -2.32 4.00 10.85
C VAL A 24 -2.16 3.22 9.55
N ALA A 25 -3.04 3.46 8.57
CA ALA A 25 -2.87 2.97 7.21
C ALA A 25 -1.96 3.92 6.42
N HIS A 26 -0.96 3.38 5.74
CA HIS A 26 0.01 4.17 4.98
C HIS A 26 0.59 3.40 3.79
N ASP A 27 1.10 4.14 2.81
CA ASP A 27 1.86 3.59 1.68
C ASP A 27 3.23 3.08 2.13
N GLU A 28 3.68 1.99 1.54
CA GLU A 28 4.89 1.27 1.92
C GLU A 28 5.71 0.90 0.68
N LEU A 29 6.90 1.49 0.58
CA LEU A 29 7.83 1.28 -0.54
C LEU A 29 8.54 -0.08 -0.42
N ASP A 30 8.66 -0.63 0.80
CA ASP A 30 9.33 -1.91 0.99
C ASP A 30 8.47 -3.10 0.56
N LEU A 31 7.16 -2.92 0.41
CA LEU A 31 6.22 -3.96 0.02
C LEU A 31 5.87 -3.85 -1.46
N PRO A 32 5.87 -4.97 -2.21
CA PRO A 32 5.36 -5.03 -3.56
C PRO A 32 3.91 -4.54 -3.66
N ILE A 33 3.51 -4.08 -4.84
CA ILE A 33 2.11 -3.80 -5.14
C ILE A 33 1.27 -5.06 -4.89
N ASN A 34 0.03 -4.87 -4.42
CA ASN A 34 -0.90 -5.93 -3.99
C ASN A 34 -0.51 -6.64 -2.68
N GLU A 35 0.64 -6.34 -2.07
CA GLU A 35 0.93 -6.79 -0.70
C GLU A 35 0.39 -5.79 0.32
N ILE A 36 -0.18 -6.33 1.39
CA ILE A 36 -0.60 -5.55 2.56
C ILE A 36 -0.19 -6.29 3.83
N LYS A 37 0.32 -5.57 4.83
CA LYS A 37 0.77 -6.18 6.09
C LYS A 37 0.31 -5.36 7.29
N LEU A 38 -0.19 -6.06 8.31
CA LEU A 38 -0.45 -5.49 9.62
C LEU A 38 0.79 -5.68 10.51
N LYS A 39 1.25 -4.59 11.15
CA LYS A 39 2.41 -4.63 12.05
C LYS A 39 2.18 -3.73 13.25
N LYS A 40 2.52 -4.19 14.46
CA LYS A 40 2.56 -3.33 15.65
C LYS A 40 3.95 -2.70 15.79
N GLY A 41 4.00 -1.42 16.16
CA GLY A 41 5.26 -0.75 16.45
C GLY A 41 6.14 -0.50 15.22
N GLY A 42 7.43 -0.28 15.47
CA GLY A 42 8.47 -0.13 14.45
C GLY A 42 8.80 1.32 14.06
N GLY A 43 9.81 1.48 13.21
CA GLY A 43 10.26 2.79 12.74
C GLY A 43 9.38 3.37 11.63
N HIS A 44 9.66 4.61 11.23
CA HIS A 44 8.95 5.27 10.14
C HIS A 44 9.50 4.96 8.74
N ALA A 45 10.65 4.27 8.61
CA ALA A 45 11.24 3.85 7.32
C ALA A 45 11.31 4.99 6.26
N GLY A 46 11.64 6.22 6.69
CA GLY A 46 11.64 7.40 5.82
C GLY A 46 10.27 8.04 5.53
N HIS A 47 9.16 7.39 5.88
CA HIS A 47 7.81 7.92 5.70
C HIS A 47 7.56 9.15 6.58
N ASN A 48 7.32 10.31 5.95
CA ASN A 48 7.22 11.59 6.65
C ASN A 48 6.01 11.68 7.60
N GLY A 49 4.85 11.16 7.20
CA GLY A 49 3.66 11.13 8.06
C GLY A 49 3.84 10.30 9.33
N LEU A 50 4.36 9.06 9.21
CA LEU A 50 4.69 8.21 10.36
C LEU A 50 5.72 8.85 11.30
N ARG A 51 6.72 9.56 10.76
CA ARG A 51 7.70 10.30 11.58
C ARG A 51 7.00 11.36 12.43
N ASP A 52 6.11 12.13 11.82
CA ASP A 52 5.37 13.20 12.49
C ASP A 52 4.36 12.65 13.53
N ILE A 53 3.65 11.56 13.21
CA ILE A 53 2.74 10.88 14.15
C ILE A 53 3.51 10.31 15.35
N THR A 54 4.63 9.63 15.10
CA THR A 54 5.46 9.06 16.18
C THR A 54 5.97 10.14 17.13
N ALA A 55 6.38 11.28 16.59
CA ALA A 55 6.81 12.43 17.39
C ALA A 55 5.64 13.02 18.22
N ALA A 56 4.46 13.19 17.61
CA ALA A 56 3.30 13.78 18.28
C ALA A 56 2.71 12.87 19.37
N LEU A 57 2.74 11.55 19.18
CA LEU A 57 2.28 10.57 20.17
C LEU A 57 3.35 10.19 21.19
N ALA A 58 4.60 10.67 21.03
CA ALA A 58 5.77 10.28 21.80
C ALA A 58 5.96 8.74 21.90
N SER A 59 5.45 8.00 20.92
CA SER A 59 5.47 6.53 20.91
C SER A 59 5.29 5.97 19.51
N PRO A 60 6.06 4.92 19.12
CA PRO A 60 5.90 4.22 17.86
C PRO A 60 4.91 3.05 17.92
N GLU A 61 4.36 2.71 19.10
CA GLU A 61 3.71 1.43 19.42
C GLU A 61 2.30 1.22 18.86
N PHE A 62 1.82 2.15 18.03
CA PHE A 62 0.57 2.01 17.30
C PHE A 62 0.67 0.92 16.21
N TRP A 63 -0.48 0.42 15.79
CA TRP A 63 -0.58 -0.52 14.69
C TRP A 63 -0.45 0.17 13.34
N ARG A 64 0.10 -0.53 12.36
CA ARG A 64 0.35 -0.04 11.01
C ARG A 64 -0.26 -1.00 10.01
N LEU A 65 -1.15 -0.50 9.16
CA LEU A 65 -1.60 -1.20 7.97
C LEU A 65 -0.75 -0.71 6.79
N ARG A 66 0.25 -1.50 6.43
CA ARG A 66 1.27 -1.17 5.43
C ARG A 66 0.77 -1.59 4.06
N ILE A 67 0.48 -0.64 3.18
CA ILE A 67 -0.07 -0.86 1.85
C ILE A 67 1.06 -0.76 0.82
N GLY A 68 1.38 -1.87 0.14
CA GLY A 68 2.50 -1.93 -0.77
C GLY A 68 2.28 -1.11 -2.04
N ILE A 69 3.24 -0.22 -2.31
CA ILE A 69 3.30 0.58 -3.55
C ILE A 69 4.57 0.30 -4.36
N ASP A 70 5.41 -0.63 -3.90
CA ASP A 70 6.75 -0.92 -4.40
C ASP A 70 7.69 0.30 -4.39
N HIS A 71 8.96 0.11 -4.72
CA HIS A 71 9.97 1.15 -4.68
C HIS A 71 10.45 1.51 -6.10
N PRO A 72 10.56 2.80 -6.49
CA PRO A 72 10.97 3.18 -7.85
C PRO A 72 12.30 2.54 -8.29
N ARG A 73 13.29 2.50 -7.39
CA ARG A 73 14.57 1.79 -7.63
C ARG A 73 14.43 0.29 -7.90
N LYS A 74 13.50 -0.43 -7.27
CA LYS A 74 13.24 -1.86 -7.54
C LYS A 74 12.63 -2.07 -8.92
N ARG A 75 11.99 -1.02 -9.45
CA ARG A 75 11.35 -0.96 -10.76
C ARG A 75 12.22 -0.33 -11.85
N ASN A 76 13.52 -0.17 -11.57
CA ASN A 76 14.50 0.47 -12.45
C ASN A 76 14.09 1.87 -12.91
N MET A 77 13.29 2.58 -12.10
CA MET A 77 12.90 3.97 -12.37
C MET A 77 13.98 4.92 -11.83
N VAL A 78 14.29 5.95 -12.61
CA VAL A 78 15.24 7.03 -12.21
C VAL A 78 14.55 8.09 -11.34
N GLN A 79 13.23 8.00 -11.18
CA GLN A 79 12.41 8.96 -10.46
C GLN A 79 12.78 9.05 -8.96
N PRO A 80 12.90 10.26 -8.39
CA PRO A 80 13.02 10.44 -6.94
C PRO A 80 11.83 9.86 -6.17
N VAL A 81 12.08 9.32 -4.98
CA VAL A 81 11.03 8.73 -4.13
C VAL A 81 9.92 9.73 -3.79
N ALA A 82 10.30 10.98 -3.51
CA ALA A 82 9.34 12.05 -3.21
C ALA A 82 8.39 12.32 -4.39
N ASP A 83 8.89 12.23 -5.63
CA ASP A 83 8.05 12.38 -6.81
C ASP A 83 7.19 11.13 -7.02
N TYR A 84 7.76 9.93 -6.87
CA TYR A 84 7.05 8.65 -7.05
C TYR A 84 5.78 8.57 -6.20
N VAL A 85 5.87 8.88 -4.90
CA VAL A 85 4.71 8.83 -3.97
C VAL A 85 3.65 9.91 -4.23
N LEU A 86 3.99 10.93 -5.03
CA LEU A 86 3.06 11.98 -5.45
C LEU A 86 2.44 11.72 -6.83
N HIS A 87 2.95 10.75 -7.59
CA HIS A 87 2.41 10.39 -8.89
C HIS A 87 1.24 9.42 -8.76
N ARG A 88 0.30 9.54 -9.68
CA ARG A 88 -0.83 8.62 -9.76
C ARG A 88 -0.35 7.26 -10.29
N PRO A 89 -0.68 6.14 -9.62
CA PRO A 89 -0.41 4.80 -10.16
C PRO A 89 -1.19 4.58 -11.46
N ASN A 90 -0.69 3.69 -12.31
CA ASN A 90 -1.43 3.30 -13.51
C ASN A 90 -2.69 2.48 -13.14
N SER A 91 -3.57 2.24 -14.11
CA SER A 91 -4.86 1.58 -13.85
C SER A 91 -4.74 0.18 -13.24
N GLU A 92 -3.74 -0.60 -13.66
CA GLU A 92 -3.50 -1.95 -13.14
C GLU A 92 -2.99 -1.92 -11.70
N GLU A 93 -2.01 -1.05 -11.44
CA GLU A 93 -1.47 -0.82 -10.10
C GLU A 93 -2.53 -0.30 -9.13
N ALA A 94 -3.35 0.66 -9.58
CA ALA A 94 -4.45 1.19 -8.79
C ALA A 94 -5.45 0.09 -8.41
N ALA A 95 -5.81 -0.79 -9.36
CA ALA A 95 -6.70 -1.92 -9.08
C ALA A 95 -6.09 -2.90 -8.06
N GLN A 96 -4.79 -3.20 -8.17
CA GLN A 96 -4.09 -4.05 -7.21
C GLN A 96 -3.96 -3.42 -5.82
N ILE A 97 -3.69 -2.12 -5.74
CA ILE A 97 -3.67 -1.37 -4.47
C ILE A 97 -5.06 -1.42 -3.82
N LEU A 98 -6.13 -1.15 -4.58
CA LEU A 98 -7.51 -1.21 -4.08
C LEU A 98 -7.87 -2.62 -3.59
N ASN A 99 -7.51 -3.67 -4.34
CA ASN A 99 -7.72 -5.05 -3.89
C ASN A 99 -7.00 -5.36 -2.56
N SER A 100 -5.79 -4.83 -2.37
CA SER A 100 -5.06 -4.98 -1.12
C SER A 100 -5.75 -4.22 0.03
N ILE A 101 -6.32 -3.04 -0.24
CA ILE A 101 -7.07 -2.25 0.73
C ILE A 101 -8.34 -2.99 1.16
N ASP A 102 -9.09 -3.60 0.25
CA ASP A 102 -10.28 -4.38 0.56
C ASP A 102 -9.96 -5.50 1.56
N ARG A 103 -8.87 -6.23 1.33
CA ARG A 103 -8.36 -7.26 2.25
C ARG A 103 -7.91 -6.66 3.59
N GLY A 104 -7.35 -5.46 3.58
CA GLY A 104 -7.00 -4.70 4.78
C GLY A 104 -8.22 -4.35 5.64
N VAL A 105 -9.31 -3.92 5.01
CA VAL A 105 -10.57 -3.60 5.69
C VAL A 105 -11.17 -4.84 6.34
N GLU A 106 -11.24 -5.96 5.61
CA GLU A 106 -11.71 -7.23 6.16
C GLU A 106 -10.82 -7.70 7.33
N ALA A 107 -9.49 -7.60 7.18
CA ALA A 107 -8.56 -7.97 8.24
C ALA A 107 -8.74 -7.10 9.50
N ILE A 108 -8.99 -5.80 9.36
CA ILE A 108 -9.28 -4.91 10.50
C ILE A 108 -10.58 -5.33 11.18
N ALA A 109 -11.64 -5.63 10.41
CA ALA A 109 -12.92 -6.06 10.99
C ALA A 109 -12.74 -7.33 11.85
N LYS A 110 -12.00 -8.32 11.36
CA LYS A 110 -11.65 -9.53 12.11
C LYS A 110 -10.79 -9.25 13.33
N LEU A 111 -9.81 -8.35 13.21
CA LEU A 111 -8.97 -7.94 14.34
C LEU A 111 -9.78 -7.34 15.48
N LEU A 112 -10.78 -6.50 15.16
CA LEU A 112 -11.64 -5.82 16.14
C LEU A 112 -12.49 -6.78 16.97
N ILE A 113 -12.86 -7.94 16.41
CA ILE A 113 -13.62 -8.99 17.12
C ILE A 113 -12.72 -10.06 17.77
N GLY A 114 -11.40 -9.87 17.74
CA GLY A 114 -10.43 -10.75 18.41
C GLY A 114 -9.90 -11.90 17.55
N GLU A 115 -10.30 -12.00 16.28
CA GLU A 115 -9.90 -13.07 15.35
C GLU A 115 -8.54 -12.79 14.69
N LYS A 116 -7.48 -12.70 15.50
CA LYS A 116 -6.14 -12.29 15.06
C LYS A 116 -5.56 -13.18 13.95
N GLN A 117 -5.67 -14.50 14.09
CA GLN A 117 -5.15 -15.44 13.09
C GLN A 117 -5.85 -15.29 11.75
N GLU A 118 -7.16 -15.09 11.76
CA GLU A 118 -7.93 -14.89 10.54
C GLU A 118 -7.64 -13.53 9.90
N ALA A 119 -7.53 -12.47 10.71
CA ALA A 119 -7.11 -11.16 10.23
C ALA A 119 -5.79 -11.24 9.46
N ILE A 120 -4.80 -11.97 10.00
CA ILE A 120 -3.51 -12.18 9.32
C ILE A 120 -3.66 -13.03 8.06
N ALA A 121 -4.52 -14.05 8.08
CA ALA A 121 -4.76 -14.91 6.92
C ALA A 121 -5.40 -14.15 5.74
N THR A 122 -6.36 -13.27 6.02
CA THR A 122 -7.05 -12.44 5.01
C THR A 122 -6.10 -11.49 4.28
N LEU A 123 -5.01 -11.04 4.91
CA LEU A 123 -4.05 -10.11 4.29
C LEU A 123 -3.22 -10.74 3.15
N LYS A 124 -3.21 -12.06 3.00
CA LYS A 124 -2.44 -12.74 1.95
C LYS A 124 -2.96 -12.34 0.57
N ALA A 125 -2.02 -12.05 -0.35
CA ALA A 125 -2.38 -11.85 -1.75
C ALA A 125 -3.00 -13.14 -2.32
N PRO A 126 -4.12 -13.06 -3.04
CA PRO A 126 -4.57 -14.21 -3.82
C PRO A 126 -3.47 -14.60 -4.80
N ALA A 127 -3.35 -15.89 -5.10
CA ALA A 127 -2.45 -16.34 -6.16
C ALA A 127 -2.76 -15.55 -7.44
N PRO A 128 -1.73 -15.12 -8.20
CA PRO A 128 -1.97 -14.41 -9.45
C PRO A 128 -2.89 -15.27 -10.32
N ALA A 129 -3.95 -14.66 -10.86
CA ALA A 129 -4.75 -15.32 -11.87
C ALA A 129 -3.81 -15.80 -12.99
N PRO A 130 -3.98 -17.01 -13.55
CA PRO A 130 -3.17 -17.45 -14.67
C PRO A 130 -3.27 -16.39 -15.77
N THR A 131 -2.14 -15.76 -16.07
CA THR A 131 -2.05 -14.68 -17.04
C THR A 131 -2.65 -15.18 -18.34
N ALA A 132 -3.74 -14.57 -18.81
CA ALA A 132 -4.19 -14.82 -20.18
C ALA A 132 -3.00 -14.50 -21.08
N ALA A 133 -2.54 -15.51 -21.82
CA ALA A 133 -1.42 -15.37 -22.74
C ALA A 133 -1.62 -14.13 -23.62
N PRO A 134 -0.55 -13.38 -23.94
CA PRO A 134 -0.68 -12.24 -24.85
C PRO A 134 -1.31 -12.75 -26.15
N ALA A 135 -2.40 -12.11 -26.57
CA ALA A 135 -3.02 -12.39 -27.86
C ALA A 135 -1.93 -12.32 -28.95
N PRO A 136 -1.87 -13.29 -29.88
CA PRO A 136 -0.82 -13.32 -30.88
C PRO A 136 -0.85 -12.03 -31.68
N ALA A 137 0.30 -11.35 -31.74
CA ALA A 137 0.49 -10.18 -32.57
C ALA A 137 0.09 -10.53 -34.02
N THR A 138 -0.92 -9.85 -34.54
CA THR A 138 -1.27 -9.94 -35.96
C THR A 138 -0.09 -9.43 -36.78
N ALA A 139 0.55 -10.35 -37.51
CA ALA A 139 1.62 -10.05 -38.44
C ALA A 139 1.13 -9.03 -39.49
N PRO A 140 1.96 -8.05 -39.90
CA PRO A 140 1.59 -7.14 -40.97
C PRO A 140 1.60 -7.91 -42.30
N THR A 141 0.46 -7.91 -42.97
CA THR A 141 0.30 -8.40 -44.35
C THR A 141 1.23 -7.60 -45.27
N LYS A 142 2.17 -8.27 -45.93
CA LYS A 142 2.92 -7.70 -47.06
C LYS A 142 1.93 -7.46 -48.20
N GLU A 143 1.67 -6.20 -48.54
CA GLU A 143 1.14 -5.82 -49.84
C GLU A 143 2.21 -6.10 -50.90
N ALA A 144 1.87 -6.92 -51.89
CA ALA A 144 2.67 -7.11 -53.09
C ALA A 144 2.45 -5.93 -54.06
N PRO A 145 3.46 -5.48 -54.81
CA PRO A 145 3.30 -4.37 -55.73
C PRO A 145 2.47 -4.81 -56.95
N HIS A 146 1.46 -4.02 -57.26
CA HIS A 146 0.77 -4.02 -58.55
C HIS A 146 1.74 -3.48 -59.61
N ASN A 147 1.96 -4.22 -60.69
CA ASN A 147 2.70 -3.75 -61.86
C ASN A 147 1.85 -4.05 -63.09
N ASP A 148 1.77 -3.05 -63.97
CA ASP A 148 0.95 -2.95 -65.20
C ASP A 148 1.04 -4.16 -66.15
#